data_AF-A0A9P0HL63-F1
#
_entry.id   AF-A0A9P0HL63-F1
#
_cell.length_a   1.000
_cell.length_b   1.000
_cell.length_c   1.000
_cell.angle_alpha   90.00
_cell.angle_beta   90.00
_cell.angle_gamma   90.00
#
_symmetry.space_group_name_H-M   'P 1'
#
loop_
_entity.id
_entity.type
_entity.pdbx_description
1 polymer ?
#
loop_
_entity_poly.entity_id
_entity_poly.type
_entity_poly.pdbx_seq_one_letter_code
_entity_poly.pdbx_strand_id
1 'polypeptide(L)'
;MWIAPNYIFQNVWTFLLISMGSASFIVWKSSEKSFLPLLLYCVLLGLTWAWTPIFFSTKSLTSSLTVAAVMIPTADFCVYLFLEVNPVAGFLVAPLPLWLIYIAYLHYTLCYLNQEFVGPGLCYPTTM
;
A
#
# COMPACT_ATOMS: atom_id res chain seq x y z
N MET A 1 10.29 -14.00 -16.36
CA MET A 1 9.51 -13.50 -15.21
C MET A 1 8.32 -12.74 -15.77
N TRP A 2 7.08 -13.12 -15.44
CA TRP A 2 5.89 -12.42 -15.98
C TRP A 2 5.76 -11.07 -15.27
N ILE A 3 6.07 -9.98 -15.96
CA ILE A 3 5.73 -8.63 -15.52
C ILE A 3 4.22 -8.50 -15.66
N ALA A 4 3.51 -8.47 -14.53
CA ALA A 4 2.07 -8.23 -14.53
C ALA A 4 1.81 -6.91 -15.30
N PRO A 5 0.96 -6.90 -16.34
CA PRO A 5 0.70 -5.69 -17.10
C PRO A 5 0.22 -4.57 -16.17
N ASN A 6 0.68 -3.33 -16.42
CA ASN A 6 0.42 -2.14 -15.59
C ASN A 6 -1.07 -1.94 -15.22
N TYR A 7 -1.98 -2.46 -16.05
CA TYR A 7 -3.42 -2.45 -15.81
C TYR A 7 -3.85 -3.19 -14.53
N ILE A 8 -3.19 -4.31 -14.18
CA ILE A 8 -3.53 -5.09 -12.98
C ILE A 8 -3.26 -4.26 -11.72
N PHE A 9 -2.16 -3.51 -11.71
CA PHE A 9 -1.82 -2.61 -10.61
C PHE A 9 -2.92 -1.60 -10.36
N GLN A 10 -3.41 -0.96 -11.43
CA GLN A 10 -4.42 0.09 -11.34
C GLN A 10 -5.77 -0.46 -10.88
N ASN A 11 -6.20 -1.61 -11.42
CA ASN A 11 -7.46 -2.24 -11.04
C ASN A 11 -7.51 -2.67 -9.57
N VAL A 12 -6.41 -3.25 -9.06
CA VAL A 12 -6.37 -3.69 -7.66
C VAL A 12 -6.41 -2.49 -6.72
N TRP A 13 -5.70 -1.40 -7.04
CA TRP A 13 -5.78 -0.16 -6.27
C TRP A 13 -7.21 0.41 -6.24
N THR A 14 -7.91 0.42 -7.38
CA THR A 14 -9.31 0.84 -7.43
C THR A 14 -10.20 -0.05 -6.55
N PHE A 15 -10.02 -1.37 -6.61
CA PHE A 15 -10.80 -2.30 -5.79
C PHE A 15 -10.56 -2.10 -4.29
N LEU A 16 -9.29 -1.91 -3.89
CA LEU A 16 -8.92 -1.63 -2.50
C LEU A 16 -9.50 -0.28 -2.03
N LEU A 17 -9.41 0.77 -2.85
CA LEU A 17 -9.99 2.07 -2.50
C LEU A 17 -11.52 1.98 -2.31
N ILE A 18 -12.21 1.20 -3.14
CA ILE A 18 -13.66 0.95 -3.00
C ILE A 18 -13.95 0.14 -1.71
N SER A 19 -13.16 -0.89 -1.41
CA SER A 19 -13.36 -1.72 -0.22
C SER A 19 -13.13 -0.91 1.07
N MET A 20 -12.10 -0.06 1.09
CA MET A 20 -11.85 0.82 2.23
C MET A 20 -12.92 1.90 2.38
N GLY A 21 -13.38 2.50 1.27
CA GLY A 21 -14.47 3.47 1.29
C GLY A 21 -15.76 2.88 1.85
N SER A 22 -16.05 1.63 1.49
CA SER A 22 -17.19 0.87 2.02
C SER A 22 -17.01 0.56 3.51
N ALA A 23 -15.81 0.17 3.95
CA ALA A 23 -15.49 -0.07 5.35
C ALA A 23 -15.66 1.20 6.21
N SER A 24 -15.25 2.36 5.69
CA SER A 24 -15.44 3.66 6.34
C SER A 24 -16.92 4.00 6.57
N PHE A 25 -17.78 3.73 5.57
CA PHE A 25 -19.22 3.93 5.72
C PHE A 25 -19.85 3.01 6.79
N ILE A 26 -19.39 1.75 6.88
CA ILE A 26 -19.85 0.79 7.91
C ILE A 26 -19.44 1.25 9.30
N VAL A 27 -18.19 1.69 9.48
CA VAL A 27 -17.67 2.19 10.76
C VAL A 27 -18.41 3.45 11.19
N TRP A 28 -18.63 4.40 10.27
CA TRP A 28 -19.39 5.63 10.54
C TRP A 28 -20.81 5.35 11.02
N LYS A 29 -21.47 4.34 10.47
CA LYS A 29 -22.84 3.95 10.85
C LYS A 29 -22.91 3.17 12.17
N SER A 30 -21.81 2.53 12.60
CA SER A 30 -21.83 1.55 13.68
C SER A 30 -21.42 2.10 15.05
N SER A 31 -20.77 3.27 15.16
CA SER A 31 -20.31 3.76 16.47
C SER A 31 -20.15 5.28 16.56
N GLU A 32 -20.65 5.88 17.65
CA GLU A 32 -20.46 7.29 18.02
C GLU A 32 -18.99 7.64 18.38
N LYS A 33 -18.13 6.64 18.63
CA LYS A 33 -16.70 6.80 18.97
C LYS A 33 -15.75 6.48 17.79
N SER A 34 -16.23 6.63 16.56
CA SER A 34 -15.49 6.24 15.34
C SER A 34 -14.45 7.24 14.84
N PHE A 35 -14.11 8.28 15.59
CA PHE A 35 -13.19 9.32 15.12
C PHE A 35 -11.77 8.80 14.86
N LEU A 36 -11.27 7.91 15.72
CA LEU A 36 -9.91 7.38 15.68
C LEU A 36 -9.62 6.50 14.44
N PRO A 37 -10.46 5.48 14.11
CA PRO A 37 -10.27 4.70 12.87
C PRO A 37 -10.49 5.54 11.60
N LEU A 38 -11.39 6.53 11.64
CA LEU A 38 -11.65 7.41 10.50
C LEU A 38 -10.46 8.35 10.21
N LEU A 39 -9.83 8.87 11.26
CA LEU A 39 -8.61 9.68 11.14
C LEU A 39 -7.47 8.85 10.56
N LEU A 40 -7.27 7.63 11.05
CA LEU A 40 -6.26 6.72 10.51
C LEU A 40 -6.52 6.35 9.05
N TYR A 41 -7.77 6.15 8.66
CA TYR A 41 -8.16 5.94 7.28
C TYR A 41 -7.74 7.12 6.39
N CYS A 42 -8.01 8.36 6.83
CA CYS A 42 -7.56 9.56 6.12
C CYS A 42 -6.02 9.64 6.01
N VAL A 43 -5.30 9.28 7.08
CA VAL A 43 -3.83 9.21 7.07
C VAL A 43 -3.34 8.15 6.09
N LEU A 44 -3.92 6.96 6.10
CA LEU A 44 -3.54 5.86 5.20
C LEU A 44 -3.81 6.21 3.73
N LEU A 45 -4.93 6.87 3.45
CA LEU A 45 -5.26 7.39 2.13
C LEU A 45 -4.27 8.47 1.68
N GLY A 46 -3.97 9.43 2.56
CA GLY A 46 -3.00 10.49 2.31
C GLY A 46 -1.60 9.94 2.06
N LEU A 47 -1.19 8.92 2.83
CA LEU A 47 0.09 8.25 2.67
C LEU A 47 0.16 7.46 1.35
N THR A 48 -0.94 6.80 0.98
CA THR A 48 -1.08 6.11 -0.32
C THR A 48 -1.00 7.08 -1.49
N TRP A 49 -1.64 8.25 -1.37
CA TRP A 49 -1.55 9.30 -2.38
C TRP A 49 -0.17 9.94 -2.44
N ALA A 50 0.48 10.15 -1.30
CA ALA A 50 1.84 10.70 -1.22
C ALA A 50 2.91 9.73 -1.74
N TRP A 51 2.68 8.42 -1.68
CA TRP A 51 3.60 7.42 -2.22
C TRP A 51 3.84 7.60 -3.72
N THR A 52 2.80 7.87 -4.51
CA THR A 52 2.91 8.05 -5.97
C THR A 52 3.89 9.17 -6.36
N PRO A 53 3.76 10.44 -5.89
CA PRO A 53 4.72 11.49 -6.20
C PRO A 53 6.10 11.25 -5.56
N ILE A 54 6.20 10.60 -4.39
CA ILE A 54 7.51 10.27 -3.79
C ILE A 54 8.27 9.26 -4.67
N PHE A 55 7.57 8.24 -5.17
CA PHE A 55 8.15 7.24 -6.06
C PHE A 55 8.60 7.86 -7.39
N PHE A 56 7.75 8.70 -8.00
CA PHE A 56 8.08 9.40 -9.25
C PHE A 56 9.13 10.50 -9.09
N SER A 57 9.23 11.13 -7.92
CA SER A 57 10.19 12.19 -7.63
C SER A 57 11.61 11.64 -7.43
N THR A 58 11.74 10.55 -6.67
CA THR A 58 13.07 10.04 -6.29
C THR A 58 13.65 9.08 -7.33
N LYS A 59 12.81 8.49 -8.20
CA LYS A 59 13.18 7.50 -9.25
C LYS A 59 14.20 6.45 -8.77
N SER A 60 14.21 6.12 -7.48
CA SER A 60 15.17 5.21 -6.86
C SER A 60 14.40 4.06 -6.22
N LEU A 61 14.81 2.84 -6.58
CA LEU A 61 14.15 1.63 -6.11
C LEU A 61 14.31 1.44 -4.59
N THR A 62 15.42 1.95 -4.03
CA THR A 62 15.71 1.99 -2.60
C THR A 62 14.75 2.89 -1.82
N SER A 63 14.38 4.07 -2.34
CA SER A 63 13.40 4.93 -1.67
C SER A 63 12.01 4.31 -1.67
N SER A 64 11.64 3.55 -2.72
CA SER A 64 10.37 2.81 -2.74
C SER A 64 10.27 1.77 -1.64
N LEU A 65 11.34 1.00 -1.43
CA LEU A 65 11.41 -0.02 -0.37
C LEU A 65 11.24 0.59 1.02
N THR A 66 11.88 1.73 1.29
CA THR A 66 11.74 2.44 2.57
C THR A 66 10.30 2.91 2.79
N VAL A 67 9.64 3.47 1.77
CA VAL A 67 8.25 3.91 1.89
C VAL A 67 7.31 2.72 2.07
N ALA A 68 7.51 1.63 1.34
CA ALA A 68 6.74 0.41 1.50
C ALA A 68 6.89 -0.18 2.93
N ALA A 69 8.10 -0.15 3.50
CA ALA A 69 8.37 -0.60 4.86
C ALA A 69 7.64 0.24 5.93
N VAL A 70 7.32 1.52 5.65
CA VAL A 70 6.50 2.37 6.54
C VAL A 70 5.00 2.20 6.27
N MET A 71 4.60 2.00 5.01
CA MET A 71 3.20 1.82 4.64
C MET A 71 2.62 0.49 5.16
N ILE A 72 3.38 -0.61 5.14
CA ILE A 72 2.92 -1.93 5.62
C ILE A 72 2.44 -1.89 7.08
N PRO A 73 3.26 -1.45 8.07
CA PRO A 73 2.81 -1.41 9.46
C PRO A 73 1.69 -0.38 9.69
N THR A 74 1.65 0.71 8.93
CA THR A 74 0.55 1.69 8.99
C THR A 74 -0.76 1.06 8.52
N ALA A 75 -0.73 0.27 7.44
CA ALA A 75 -1.88 -0.46 6.94
C ALA A 75 -2.33 -1.55 7.91
N ASP A 76 -1.39 -2.30 8.48
CA ASP A 76 -1.68 -3.35 9.46
C ASP A 76 -2.33 -2.77 10.73
N PHE A 77 -1.80 -1.67 11.24
CA PHE A 77 -2.38 -0.96 12.38
C PHE A 77 -3.79 -0.43 12.09
N CYS A 78 -4.04 0.02 10.86
CA CYS A 78 -5.38 0.41 10.41
C CYS A 78 -6.34 -0.79 10.39
N VAL A 79 -5.91 -1.96 9.91
CA VAL A 79 -6.70 -3.20 9.95
C VAL A 79 -7.04 -3.59 11.39
N TYR A 80 -6.07 -3.55 12.30
CA TYR A 80 -6.29 -3.84 13.72
C TYR A 80 -7.37 -2.94 14.34
N LEU A 81 -7.29 -1.63 14.12
CA LEU A 81 -8.28 -0.68 14.61
C LEU A 81 -9.67 -0.88 14.00
N PHE A 82 -9.73 -1.24 12.71
CA PHE A 82 -11.00 -1.55 12.06
C PHE A 82 -11.60 -2.86 12.58
N LEU A 83 -10.78 -3.89 12.88
CA LEU A 83 -11.21 -5.14 13.49
C LEU A 83 -11.76 -4.94 14.91
N GLU A 84 -11.15 -4.05 15.70
CA GLU A 84 -11.63 -3.71 17.06
C GLU A 84 -13.02 -3.05 17.02
N VAL A 85 -13.28 -2.20 16.03
CA VAL A 85 -14.57 -1.50 15.93
C VAL A 85 -15.63 -2.38 15.25
N ASN A 86 -15.29 -3.03 14.14
CA ASN A 86 -16.20 -3.92 13.44
C ASN A 86 -15.44 -5.01 12.66
N PRO A 87 -15.63 -6.30 12.99
CA PRO A 87 -14.90 -7.40 12.34
C PRO A 87 -15.15 -7.48 10.83
N VAL A 88 -16.33 -7.05 10.35
CA VAL A 88 -16.63 -7.00 8.90
C VAL A 88 -15.80 -5.92 8.23
N ALA A 89 -15.70 -4.74 8.83
CA ALA A 89 -14.93 -3.63 8.28
C ALA A 89 -13.43 -3.94 8.25
N GLY A 90 -12.90 -4.60 9.29
CA GLY A 90 -11.52 -5.07 9.29
C GLY A 90 -11.22 -6.09 8.18
N PHE A 91 -12.14 -7.01 7.89
CA PHE A 91 -11.96 -7.99 6.80
C PHE A 91 -11.94 -7.33 5.41
N LEU A 92 -12.65 -6.21 5.22
CA LEU A 92 -12.62 -5.44 3.96
C LEU A 92 -11.29 -4.70 3.72
N VAL A 93 -10.57 -4.38 4.81
CA VAL A 93 -9.27 -3.67 4.76
C VAL A 93 -8.09 -4.63 4.81
N ALA A 94 -8.27 -5.86 5.32
CA ALA A 94 -7.27 -6.92 5.34
C ALA A 94 -6.53 -7.19 4.01
N PRO A 95 -7.13 -7.08 2.81
CA PRO A 95 -6.36 -7.27 1.57
C PRO A 95 -5.32 -6.17 1.28
N LEU A 96 -5.35 -4.99 1.93
CA LEU A 96 -4.35 -3.94 1.74
C LEU A 96 -2.93 -4.33 2.15
N PRO A 97 -2.66 -4.75 3.40
CA PRO A 97 -1.31 -5.11 3.80
C PRO A 97 -0.76 -6.27 2.94
N LEU A 98 -1.60 -7.23 2.57
CA LEU A 98 -1.22 -8.30 1.63
C LEU A 98 -0.78 -7.75 0.28
N TRP A 99 -1.53 -6.79 -0.28
CA TRP A 99 -1.17 -6.13 -1.53
C TRP A 99 0.13 -5.31 -1.41
N LEU A 100 0.33 -4.60 -0.31
CA LEU A 100 1.56 -3.85 -0.05
C LEU A 100 2.79 -4.76 0.08
N ILE A 101 2.65 -5.91 0.73
CA ILE A 101 3.70 -6.94 0.81
C ILE A 101 4.04 -7.46 -0.58
N TYR A 102 3.04 -7.73 -1.43
CA TYR A 102 3.26 -8.14 -2.81
C TYR A 102 4.04 -7.09 -3.62
N ILE A 103 3.67 -5.80 -3.50
CA ILE A 103 4.40 -4.70 -4.14
C ILE A 103 5.83 -4.58 -3.61
N ALA A 104 6.04 -4.73 -2.30
CA ALA A 104 7.36 -4.68 -1.69
C ALA A 104 8.25 -5.83 -2.19
N TYR A 105 7.69 -7.04 -2.28
CA TYR A 105 8.37 -8.20 -2.85
C TYR A 105 8.77 -7.95 -4.31
N LEU A 106 7.85 -7.42 -5.13
CA LEU A 106 8.12 -7.13 -6.54
C LEU A 106 9.24 -6.08 -6.71
N HIS A 107 9.25 -5.02 -5.89
CA HIS A 107 10.34 -4.04 -5.87
C HIS A 107 11.67 -4.64 -5.40
N TYR A 108 11.64 -5.50 -4.38
CA TYR A 108 12.83 -6.20 -3.90
C TYR A 108 13.42 -7.09 -4.99
N THR A 109 12.59 -7.89 -5.65
CA THR A 109 12.99 -8.75 -6.77
C THR A 109 13.53 -7.94 -7.94
N LEU A 110 12.90 -6.81 -8.29
CA LEU A 110 13.42 -5.88 -9.31
C LEU A 110 14.80 -5.32 -8.92
N CYS A 111 15.03 -4.96 -7.66
CA CYS A 111 16.34 -4.47 -7.22
C CYS A 111 17.38 -5.59 -7.25
N TYR A 112 17.02 -6.80 -6.82
CA TYR A 112 17.91 -7.97 -6.86
C TYR A 112 18.32 -8.33 -8.30
N LEU A 113 17.35 -8.40 -9.22
CA LEU A 113 17.64 -8.65 -10.64
C LEU A 113 18.46 -7.51 -11.27
N ASN A 114 18.13 -6.25 -10.97
CA ASN A 114 18.86 -5.12 -11.54
C ASN A 114 20.30 -5.00 -11.01
N GLN A 115 20.57 -5.44 -9.78
CA GLN A 115 21.92 -5.55 -9.24
C GLN A 115 22.79 -6.52 -10.03
N GLU A 116 22.22 -7.61 -10.57
CA GLU A 116 22.95 -8.55 -11.41
C GLU A 116 23.33 -7.97 -12.77
N PHE A 117 22.51 -7.07 -13.32
CA PHE A 117 22.76 -6.45 -14.63
C PHE A 117 23.64 -5.19 -14.58
N VAL A 118 23.69 -4.48 -13.45
CA VAL A 118 24.26 -3.12 -13.36
C VAL A 118 25.44 -3.01 -12.38
N GLY A 119 25.61 -3.98 -11.48
CA GLY A 119 26.67 -3.98 -10.46
C GLY A 119 26.21 -3.48 -9.08
N PRO A 120 26.95 -3.82 -8.00
CA PRO A 120 26.51 -3.59 -6.63
C PRO A 120 26.46 -2.09 -6.30
N GLY A 121 25.27 -1.58 -5.99
CA GLY A 121 25.06 -0.23 -5.44
C GLY A 121 24.18 0.71 -6.27
N LEU A 122 23.71 0.30 -7.45
CA LEU A 122 22.99 1.18 -8.37
C LEU A 122 21.62 0.60 -8.79
N CYS A 123 20.65 0.58 -7.88
CA CYS A 123 19.25 0.26 -8.20
C CYS A 123 18.51 1.50 -8.76
N TYR A 124 18.80 1.87 -10.01
CA TYR A 124 17.98 2.81 -10.78
C TYR A 124 17.02 2.05 -11.72
N PRO A 125 15.79 2.54 -11.96
CA PRO A 125 14.86 1.93 -12.89
C PRO A 125 15.39 2.09 -14.32
N THR A 126 16.04 1.06 -14.84
CA THR A 126 16.40 0.90 -16.24
C THR A 126 15.17 0.49 -17.04
N THR A 127 14.21 1.42 -17.21
CA THR A 127 13.28 1.58 -18.35
C THR A 127 12.07 2.42 -17.94
N MET A 128 11.97 3.63 -18.49
CA MET A 128 10.70 4.08 -19.09
C MET A 128 10.83 3.88 -20.60
#